data_AF-A0A9Q3Q8S0-F1
#
_entry.id   AF-A0A9Q3Q8S0-F1
#
_cell.length_a   1.000
_cell.length_b   1.000
_cell.length_c   1.000
_cell.angle_alpha   90.00
_cell.angle_beta   90.00
_cell.angle_gamma   90.00
#
_symmetry.space_group_name_H-M   'P 1'
#
loop_
_entity.id
_entity.type
_entity.pdbx_description
1 polymer ?
#
loop_
_entity_poly.entity_id
_entity_poly.type
_entity_poly.pdbx_seq_one_letter_code
_entity_poly.pdbx_strand_id
1 'polypeptide(L)'
;MEFMRGIDMIKEDFELPERLVTARFNTLFTKSAHRWYIKLRQAHGHQSWTWWRNQIINKWANDAWRFKVKTAFESAKLNSDKDKSLPWFCQQEDRLTALYPD
;
A
#
# COMPACT_ATOMS: atom_id res chain seq x y z
N MET A 1 -4.77 -3.42 4.95
CA MET A 1 -4.46 -4.75 5.55
C MET A 1 -4.66 -5.88 4.54
N GLU A 2 -5.64 -5.79 3.64
CA GLU A 2 -5.92 -6.82 2.63
C GLU A 2 -4.74 -7.20 1.73
N PHE A 3 -3.93 -6.22 1.29
CA PHE A 3 -2.72 -6.51 0.50
C PHE A 3 -1.76 -7.47 1.21
N MET A 4 -1.53 -7.30 2.52
CA MET A 4 -0.67 -8.19 3.29
C MET A 4 -1.33 -9.56 3.49
N ARG A 5 -2.63 -9.60 3.77
CA ARG A 5 -3.39 -10.85 3.88
C ARG A 5 -3.32 -11.65 2.57
N GLY A 6 -3.47 -11.00 1.42
CA GLY A 6 -3.36 -11.65 0.11
C GLY A 6 -1.96 -12.23 -0.14
N ILE A 7 -0.90 -11.54 0.32
CA ILE A 7 0.45 -12.10 0.26
C ILE A 7 0.59 -13.30 1.20
N ASP A 8 0.06 -13.21 2.43
CA ASP A 8 0.08 -14.32 3.39
C ASP A 8 -0.64 -15.56 2.82
N MET A 9 -1.83 -15.39 2.22
CA MET A 9 -2.58 -16.45 1.54
C MET A 9 -1.80 -17.08 0.39
N ILE A 10 -1.21 -16.27 -0.51
CA ILE A 10 -0.39 -16.79 -1.62
C ILE A 10 0.84 -17.54 -1.10
N LYS A 11 1.43 -17.10 0.01
CA LYS A 11 2.57 -17.78 0.62
C LYS A 11 2.15 -19.15 1.17
N GLU A 12 0.98 -19.23 1.80
CA GLU A 12 0.40 -20.47 2.32
C GLU A 12 -0.01 -21.43 1.22
N ASP A 13 -0.81 -20.98 0.24
CA ASP A 13 -1.37 -21.83 -0.83
C ASP A 13 -0.30 -22.47 -1.73
N PHE A 14 0.83 -21.77 -1.93
CA PHE A 14 1.89 -22.20 -2.85
C PHE A 14 3.20 -22.57 -2.12
N GLU A 15 3.19 -22.62 -0.79
CA GLU A 15 4.38 -22.89 0.06
C GLU A 15 5.61 -22.07 -0.35
N LEU A 16 5.40 -20.79 -0.72
CA LEU A 16 6.45 -20.01 -1.37
C LEU A 16 7.54 -19.62 -0.36
N PRO A 17 8.83 -19.85 -0.71
CA PRO A 17 9.94 -19.30 0.05
C PRO A 17 9.86 -17.77 0.12
N GLU A 18 10.18 -17.18 1.28
CA GLU A 18 10.09 -15.72 1.47
C GLU A 18 10.88 -14.90 0.46
N ARG A 19 12.00 -15.45 -0.03
CA ARG A 19 12.82 -14.83 -1.08
C ARG A 19 12.03 -14.63 -2.39
N LEU A 20 11.10 -15.52 -2.72
CA LEU A 20 10.26 -15.41 -3.91
C LEU A 20 9.16 -14.38 -3.71
N VAL A 21 8.52 -14.37 -2.54
CA VAL A 21 7.54 -13.34 -2.17
C VAL A 21 8.14 -11.93 -2.29
N THR A 22 9.31 -11.73 -1.68
CA THR A 22 9.99 -10.41 -1.68
C THR A 22 10.59 -10.03 -3.05
N ALA A 23 10.88 -10.99 -3.93
CA ALA A 23 11.26 -10.73 -5.31
C ALA A 23 10.07 -10.24 -6.15
N ARG A 24 8.86 -10.73 -5.87
CA ARG A 24 7.63 -10.29 -6.55
C ARG A 24 7.22 -8.86 -6.21
N PHE A 25 7.78 -8.22 -5.18
CA PHE A 25 7.50 -6.81 -4.89
C PHE A 25 7.88 -5.87 -6.04
N ASN A 26 8.87 -6.24 -6.85
CA ASN A 26 9.22 -5.49 -8.05
C ASN A 26 8.05 -5.40 -9.05
N THR A 27 7.17 -6.40 -9.08
CA THR A 27 6.00 -6.44 -9.97
C THR A 27 4.69 -6.07 -9.25
N LEU A 28 4.60 -6.29 -7.94
CA LEU A 28 3.40 -5.99 -7.15
C LEU A 28 3.29 -4.51 -6.80
N PHE A 29 4.41 -3.83 -6.52
CA PHE A 29 4.38 -2.41 -6.26
C PHE A 29 4.44 -1.60 -7.55
N THR A 30 3.67 -0.52 -7.58
CA THR A 30 3.63 0.40 -8.73
C THR A 30 4.00 1.83 -8.30
N LYS A 31 4.41 2.65 -9.27
CA LYS A 31 4.65 4.10 -9.12
C LYS A 31 5.51 4.47 -7.89
N SER A 32 4.93 5.12 -6.89
CA SER A 32 5.64 5.59 -5.68
C SER A 32 6.05 4.44 -4.77
N ALA A 33 5.22 3.39 -4.66
CA ALA A 33 5.53 2.21 -3.88
C ALA A 33 6.70 1.43 -4.48
N HIS A 34 6.75 1.33 -5.82
CA HIS A 34 7.85 0.69 -6.52
C HIS A 34 9.19 1.42 -6.26
N ARG A 35 9.20 2.75 -6.41
CA ARG A 35 10.39 3.58 -6.12
C ARG A 35 10.85 3.47 -4.67
N TRP A 36 9.92 3.40 -3.73
CA TRP A 36 10.24 3.18 -2.31
C TRP A 36 10.87 1.81 -2.08
N TYR A 37 10.30 0.75 -2.67
CA TYR A 37 10.82 -0.61 -2.56
C TYR A 37 12.26 -0.72 -3.09
N ILE A 38 12.53 -0.20 -4.29
CA ILE A 38 13.88 -0.25 -4.89
C ILE A 38 14.91 0.43 -3.97
N LYS A 39 14.59 1.61 -3.42
CA LYS A 39 15.49 2.31 -2.50
C LYS A 39 15.77 1.51 -1.23
N LEU A 40 14.74 0.96 -0.59
CA LEU A 40 14.91 0.16 0.62
C LEU A 40 15.70 -1.13 0.34
N ARG A 41 15.43 -1.77 -0.80
CA ARG A 41 16.11 -3.00 -1.22
C ARG A 41 17.59 -2.77 -1.51
N GLN A 42 17.93 -1.63 -2.13
CA GLN A 42 19.33 -1.24 -2.36
C GLN A 42 20.06 -0.96 -1.04
N ALA A 43 19.40 -0.33 -0.07
CA ALA A 43 20.02 0.02 1.21
C ALA A 43 20.19 -1.16 2.18
N HIS A 44 19.24 -2.10 2.21
CA HIS A 44 19.19 -3.16 3.22
C HIS A 44 19.35 -4.58 2.66
N GLY A 45 19.47 -4.74 1.34
CA GLY A 45 19.68 -6.03 0.69
C GLY A 45 18.50 -6.99 0.85
N HIS A 46 18.80 -8.30 0.86
CA HIS A 46 17.80 -9.34 1.05
C HIS A 46 17.30 -9.36 2.51
N GLN A 47 15.99 -9.27 2.68
CA GLN A 47 15.32 -9.21 3.99
C GLN A 47 14.10 -10.14 4.01
N SER A 48 13.72 -10.59 5.20
CA SER A 48 12.59 -11.49 5.43
C SER A 48 11.24 -10.84 5.13
N TRP A 49 10.19 -11.65 4.94
CA TRP A 49 8.84 -11.13 4.76
C TRP A 49 8.39 -10.33 5.98
N THR A 50 8.66 -10.82 7.18
CA THR A 50 8.35 -10.12 8.44
C THR A 50 8.95 -8.72 8.50
N TRP A 51 10.21 -8.57 8.07
CA TRP A 51 10.85 -7.25 8.00
C TRP A 51 10.12 -6.33 7.01
N TRP A 52 9.80 -6.82 5.81
CA TRP A 52 9.07 -6.05 4.80
C TRP A 52 7.68 -5.66 5.26
N ARG A 53 6.95 -6.57 5.91
CA ARG A 53 5.64 -6.31 6.50
C ARG A 53 5.70 -5.10 7.44
N ASN A 54 6.69 -5.07 8.34
CA ASN A 54 6.90 -3.95 9.27
C ASN A 54 7.23 -2.65 8.53
N GLN A 55 8.06 -2.68 7.48
CA GLN A 55 8.37 -1.48 6.69
C GLN A 55 7.15 -0.94 5.94
N ILE A 56 6.31 -1.82 5.40
CA ILE A 56 5.07 -1.44 4.71
C ILE A 56 4.11 -0.77 5.71
N ILE A 57 3.92 -1.37 6.90
CA ILE A 57 3.10 -0.78 7.98
C ILE A 57 3.66 0.59 8.37
N ASN A 58 4.96 0.68 8.64
CA ASN A 58 5.60 1.93 9.04
C ASN A 58 5.52 3.00 7.97
N LYS A 59 5.42 2.66 6.68
CA LYS A 59 5.36 3.64 5.59
C LYS A 59 3.94 4.11 5.28
N TRP A 60 2.97 3.19 5.30
CA TRP A 60 1.62 3.40 4.78
C TRP A 60 0.50 3.12 5.78
N ALA A 61 0.83 2.90 7.05
CA ALA A 61 -0.17 2.73 8.11
C ALA A 61 0.21 3.46 9.41
N ASN A 62 1.23 4.34 9.36
CA ASN A 62 1.62 5.18 10.49
C ASN A 62 0.71 6.41 10.65
N ASP A 63 0.76 7.06 11.81
CA ASP A 63 -0.12 8.19 12.14
C ASP A 63 0.07 9.38 11.20
N ALA A 64 1.30 9.67 10.79
CA ALA A 64 1.58 10.75 9.85
C ALA A 64 0.96 10.48 8.46
N TRP A 65 0.92 9.23 8.03
CA TRP A 65 0.26 8.81 6.80
C TRP A 65 -1.26 8.89 6.95
N ARG A 66 -1.81 8.40 8.06
CA ARG A 66 -3.26 8.52 8.37
C ARG A 66 -3.69 9.98 8.36
N PHE A 67 -2.92 10.86 9.00
CA PHE A 67 -3.17 12.30 8.98
C PHE A 67 -3.21 12.85 7.55
N LYS A 68 -2.23 12.52 6.71
CA LYS A 68 -2.20 12.95 5.30
C LYS A 68 -3.41 12.46 4.50
N VAL A 69 -3.82 11.20 4.68
CA VAL A 69 -5.00 10.65 3.99
C VAL A 69 -6.27 11.35 4.47
N LYS A 70 -6.41 11.58 5.78
CA LYS A 70 -7.52 12.33 6.36
C LYS A 70 -7.61 13.75 5.81
N THR A 71 -6.50 14.52 5.84
CA THR A 71 -6.49 15.88 5.27
C THR A 71 -6.82 15.87 3.77
N ALA A 72 -6.32 14.89 3.02
CA ALA A 72 -6.62 14.77 1.59
C ALA A 72 -8.09 14.44 1.31
N PHE A 73 -8.75 13.68 2.19
CA PHE A 73 -10.18 13.42 2.14
C PHE A 73 -10.98 14.67 2.51
N GLU A 74 -10.70 15.30 3.65
CA GLU A 74 -11.42 16.48 4.15
C GLU A 74 -11.34 17.70 3.22
N SER A 75 -10.21 17.85 2.50
CA SER A 75 -10.01 18.93 1.54
C SER A 75 -10.50 18.61 0.13
N ALA A 76 -10.84 17.35 -0.17
CA ALA A 76 -11.30 16.97 -1.50
C ALA A 76 -12.72 17.50 -1.75
N LYS A 77 -12.87 18.29 -2.82
CA LYS A 77 -14.16 18.75 -3.33
C LYS A 77 -14.31 18.24 -4.76
N LEU A 78 -15.49 17.75 -5.10
CA LEU A 78 -15.82 17.37 -6.47
C LEU A 78 -15.93 18.65 -7.31
N ASN A 79 -15.15 18.75 -8.39
CA ASN A 79 -15.29 19.80 -9.38
C ASN A 79 -16.10 19.27 -10.58
N SER A 80 -17.30 19.80 -10.79
CA SER A 80 -18.21 19.36 -11.86
C SER A 80 -17.65 19.49 -13.28
N ASP A 81 -16.72 20.42 -13.49
CA ASP A 81 -16.18 20.74 -14.82
C ASP A 81 -14.95 19.90 -15.16
N LYS A 82 -14.27 19.37 -14.14
CA LYS A 82 -12.97 18.68 -14.28
C LYS A 82 -13.01 17.21 -13.89
N ASP A 83 -13.82 16.85 -12.91
CA ASP A 83 -13.80 15.52 -12.31
C ASP A 83 -14.94 14.66 -12.85
N LYS A 84 -14.62 13.41 -13.18
CA LYS A 84 -15.63 12.38 -13.42
C LYS A 84 -16.13 11.88 -12.07
N SER A 85 -17.45 11.88 -11.87
CA SER A 85 -18.08 11.56 -10.58
C SER A 85 -17.66 10.18 -10.07
N LEU A 86 -17.78 9.13 -10.88
CA LEU A 86 -17.51 7.75 -10.43
C LEU A 86 -16.04 7.56 -9.95
N PRO A 87 -15.00 7.88 -10.74
CA PRO A 87 -13.61 7.79 -10.26
C PRO A 87 -13.33 8.61 -9.00
N TRP A 88 -13.94 9.79 -8.88
CA TRP A 88 -13.79 10.64 -7.70
C TRP A 88 -14.38 9.97 -6.45
N PHE A 89 -15.59 9.40 -6.58
CA PHE A 89 -16.24 8.67 -5.49
C PHE A 89 -15.44 7.45 -5.05
N CYS A 90 -15.01 6.59 -6.00
CA CYS A 90 -14.18 5.43 -5.68
C CYS A 90 -12.89 5.85 -4.94
N GLN A 91 -12.27 6.95 -5.34
CA GLN A 91 -11.08 7.46 -4.64
C GLN A 91 -11.38 7.91 -3.21
N GLN A 92 -12.56 8.49 -2.94
CA GLN A 92 -12.96 8.86 -1.59
C GLN A 92 -13.30 7.63 -0.74
N GLU A 93 -13.96 6.64 -1.32
CA GLU A 93 -14.21 5.33 -0.70
C GLU A 93 -12.88 4.66 -0.30
N ASP A 94 -11.92 4.56 -1.21
CA ASP A 94 -10.59 4.00 -0.94
C ASP A 94 -9.90 4.69 0.25
N ARG A 95 -10.03 6.02 0.37
CA ARG A 95 -9.46 6.79 1.49
C ARG A 95 -10.15 6.48 2.82
N LEU A 96 -11.47 6.33 2.81
CA LEU A 96 -12.24 5.97 4.00
C LEU A 96 -11.90 4.55 4.45
N THR A 97 -11.91 3.57 3.55
CA THR A 97 -11.51 2.18 3.83
C THR A 97 -10.07 2.10 4.35
N ALA A 98 -9.18 2.98 3.88
CA ALA A 98 -7.82 3.06 4.38
C ALA A 98 -7.70 3.64 5.81
N LEU A 99 -8.52 4.63 6.16
CA LEU A 99 -8.53 5.27 7.48
C LEU A 99 -9.26 4.42 8.53
N TYR A 100 -10.34 3.77 8.10
CA TYR A 100 -11.24 2.95 8.91
C TYR A 100 -11.41 1.58 8.22
N PRO A 101 -10.35 0.75 8.24
CA PRO A 101 -10.48 -0.63 7.82
C PRO A 101 -11.28 -1.36 8.91
N ASP A 102 -12.56 -1.58 8.64
CA ASP A 102 -13.64 -2.11 9.51
C ASP A 102 -14.61 -1.04 10.05
#